data_AF-A0A817PWY4-F1
#
_entry.id   AF-A0A817PWY4-F1
#
_cell.length_a   1.000
_cell.length_b   1.000
_cell.length_c   1.000
_cell.angle_alpha   90.00
_cell.angle_beta   90.00
_cell.angle_gamma   90.00
#
_symmetry.space_group_name_H-M   'P 1'
#
loop_
_entity.id
_entity.type
_entity.pdbx_description
1 polymer ?
#
loop_
_entity_poly.entity_id
_entity_poly.type
_entity_poly.pdbx_seq_one_letter_code
_entity_poly.pdbx_strand_id
1 'polypeptide(L)'
;MTSTGAIERKALGRHGIIGSLYDIRTDTLEGGNLFNKELPESFIRLQDSANVSYHIDFNNSQKETFNNMNIEASLKLSLLGGLIDVTGSAKYLKQTKTNSHTVRVTFMYKAKTKQEHLLINTADLYKYFSLDALENPNATHVVIGILWGANVAATFERVVENREAVEQLEGQLSVVLKSIAGSIEGNAKVNCGDINKAAFESLTVSFSGDVLIKDCPQTIDAVMKTYVNIPDLIKPLNGGKGRQLEFVLYPLKRIAQMFKFELKVERLIKEVSEHLVFRIENIFEQISMTTRKFNDFLDVIKPWEQYIPKDWLKVIKEKKATHAGDELKTQRQMASLLQKIRSGTTEESKMEELIDKFDLENPGNPANYCDYAFSTIDIDKSGKISFVEFMNAVALTQPGDLKTRLGLVFSVCDYNNAQTIDDGKIVKFLEVIAELEHGEGAVNTNAAKSVARAIMELCGKSKDGAVKKEEFIDCCERNYDDLAVPFLPLTE
;
A
#
# COMPACT_ATOMS: atom_id res chain seq x y z
N MET A 1 11.38 15.86 24.38
CA MET A 1 12.76 15.87 24.93
C MET A 1 13.68 16.39 23.83
N THR A 2 14.59 17.32 24.10
CA THR A 2 15.58 17.75 23.09
C THR A 2 16.64 16.65 22.97
N SER A 3 16.73 15.97 21.83
CA SER A 3 17.60 14.79 21.70
C SER A 3 19.05 15.14 22.08
N THR A 4 19.55 14.47 23.12
CA THR A 4 20.79 14.81 23.84
C THR A 4 22.02 14.12 23.26
N GLY A 5 22.04 13.79 21.97
CA GLY A 5 23.12 13.01 21.36
C GLY A 5 23.10 13.02 19.85
N ALA A 6 23.99 12.22 19.27
CA ALA A 6 23.90 11.87 17.85
C ALA A 6 22.62 11.04 17.63
N ILE A 7 22.00 11.18 16.47
CA ILE A 7 20.84 10.38 16.06
C ILE A 7 21.17 9.62 14.77
N GLU A 8 20.64 8.42 14.64
CA GLU A 8 20.74 7.63 13.41
C GLU A 8 19.50 7.88 12.56
N ARG A 9 19.69 8.03 11.24
CA ARG A 9 18.64 8.40 10.30
C ARG A 9 18.81 7.60 9.01
N LYS A 10 17.80 6.85 8.58
CA LYS A 10 17.90 6.06 7.32
C LYS A 10 18.11 7.00 6.13
N ALA A 11 19.05 6.68 5.24
CA ALA A 11 19.33 7.50 4.07
C ALA A 11 18.18 7.44 3.05
N LEU A 12 17.58 6.26 2.86
CA LEU A 12 16.43 6.02 1.97
C LEU A 12 16.65 6.51 0.53
N GLY A 13 17.88 6.40 0.04
CA GLY A 13 18.27 6.84 -1.30
C GLY A 13 18.72 8.31 -1.39
N ARG A 14 18.68 9.06 -0.28
CA ARG A 14 19.32 10.38 -0.19
C ARG A 14 20.84 10.23 -0.14
N HIS A 15 21.54 11.26 -0.58
CA HIS A 15 22.99 11.27 -0.71
C HIS A 15 23.60 12.45 0.03
N GLY A 16 24.45 12.18 1.02
CA GLY A 16 25.20 13.18 1.78
C GLY A 16 26.66 12.77 1.94
N ILE A 17 27.52 13.70 2.34
CA ILE A 17 28.90 13.44 2.72
C ILE A 17 29.12 13.88 4.17
N ILE A 18 30.25 13.53 4.74
CA ILE A 18 30.62 14.06 6.06
C ILE A 18 30.63 15.59 6.01
N GLY A 19 29.95 16.20 6.97
CA GLY A 19 29.75 17.63 7.05
C GLY A 19 28.51 18.16 6.32
N SER A 20 27.78 17.33 5.55
CA SER A 20 26.54 17.78 4.91
C SER A 20 25.52 18.25 5.95
N LEU A 21 24.89 19.38 5.68
CA LEU A 21 23.86 19.96 6.56
C LEU A 21 22.52 19.24 6.36
N TYR A 22 21.83 18.97 7.46
CA TYR A 22 20.56 18.24 7.48
C TYR A 22 19.53 18.99 8.32
N ASP A 23 18.29 19.02 7.84
CA ASP A 23 17.15 19.48 8.63
C ASP A 23 16.24 18.31 9.04
N ILE A 24 16.21 18.02 10.34
CA ILE A 24 15.32 17.00 10.92
C ILE A 24 13.85 17.40 10.88
N ARG A 25 13.54 18.70 10.74
CA ARG A 25 12.15 19.18 10.72
C ARG A 25 11.45 18.75 9.43
N THR A 26 12.17 18.80 8.32
CA THR A 26 11.70 18.48 6.96
C THR A 26 12.23 17.13 6.45
N ASP A 27 13.22 16.55 7.12
CA ASP A 27 14.00 15.39 6.67
C ASP A 27 14.68 15.61 5.30
N THR A 28 15.36 16.74 5.17
CA THR A 28 16.08 17.14 3.95
C THR A 28 17.55 17.43 4.21
N LEU A 29 18.38 17.20 3.19
CA LEU A 29 19.75 17.71 3.17
C LEU A 29 19.71 19.11 2.56
N GLU A 30 20.09 20.13 3.32
CA GLU A 30 19.88 21.56 2.99
C GLU A 30 20.93 22.15 2.01
N GLY A 31 21.76 21.27 1.42
CA GLY A 31 22.93 21.70 0.67
C GLY A 31 24.01 22.33 1.56
N GLY A 32 25.18 22.57 0.97
CA GLY A 32 26.34 23.07 1.70
C GLY A 32 26.98 22.03 2.63
N ASN A 33 28.01 22.48 3.34
CA ASN A 33 28.81 21.63 4.23
C ASN A 33 29.28 22.47 5.42
N LEU A 34 29.32 21.85 6.61
CA LEU A 34 29.90 22.44 7.81
C LEU A 34 31.38 22.78 7.61
N PHE A 35 32.10 22.05 6.77
CA PHE A 35 33.51 22.23 6.51
C PHE A 35 33.72 23.11 5.27
N ASN A 36 34.54 24.16 5.41
CA ASN A 36 34.91 25.08 4.32
C ASN A 36 36.14 24.62 3.52
N LYS A 37 36.77 23.53 3.94
CA LYS A 37 37.98 22.94 3.36
C LYS A 37 37.90 21.42 3.48
N GLU A 38 38.66 20.71 2.66
CA GLU A 38 38.81 19.26 2.80
C GLU A 38 39.40 18.91 4.16
N LEU A 39 38.84 17.88 4.78
CA LEU A 39 39.30 17.38 6.06
C LEU A 39 40.50 16.46 5.88
N PRO A 40 41.50 16.51 6.78
CA PRO A 40 42.54 15.50 6.84
C PRO A 40 41.96 14.10 7.03
N GLU A 41 42.55 13.08 6.39
CA GLU A 41 42.09 11.69 6.54
C GLU A 41 42.11 11.22 7.99
N SER A 42 43.04 11.73 8.81
CA SER A 42 43.14 11.41 10.23
C SER A 42 41.92 11.85 11.06
N PHE A 43 41.06 12.72 10.52
CA PHE A 43 39.85 13.17 11.21
C PHE A 43 38.66 12.24 10.95
N ILE A 44 38.79 11.33 9.98
CA ILE A 44 37.75 10.37 9.59
C ILE A 44 38.20 8.96 9.95
N ARG A 45 37.42 8.30 10.79
CA ARG A 45 37.58 6.88 11.08
C ARG A 45 36.75 6.07 10.10
N LEU A 46 37.43 5.28 9.27
CA LEU A 46 36.81 4.25 8.43
C LEU A 46 36.99 2.89 9.11
N GLN A 47 35.89 2.16 9.29
CA GLN A 47 35.88 0.83 9.90
C GLN A 47 35.08 -0.13 9.03
N ASP A 48 35.59 -1.35 8.86
CA ASP A 48 34.83 -2.41 8.20
C ASP A 48 33.68 -2.87 9.10
N SER A 49 32.50 -3.02 8.50
CA SER A 49 31.25 -3.41 9.15
C SER A 49 30.55 -4.46 8.30
N ALA A 50 31.31 -5.47 7.86
CA ALA A 50 30.82 -6.54 7.01
C ALA A 50 29.77 -7.37 7.77
N ASN A 51 28.51 -7.19 7.41
CA ASN A 51 27.39 -7.93 7.99
C ASN A 51 26.29 -8.10 6.95
N VAL A 52 25.75 -9.31 6.86
CA VAL A 52 24.63 -9.63 5.99
C VAL A 52 23.48 -10.11 6.87
N SER A 53 22.28 -9.62 6.59
CA SER A 53 21.04 -10.07 7.20
C SER A 53 19.92 -10.06 6.17
N TYR A 54 18.83 -10.75 6.45
CA TYR A 54 17.64 -10.76 5.60
C TYR A 54 16.37 -10.73 6.44
N HIS A 55 15.26 -10.43 5.78
CA HIS A 55 13.93 -10.71 6.30
C HIS A 55 12.96 -11.00 5.16
N ILE A 56 11.84 -11.60 5.50
CA ILE A 56 10.71 -11.82 4.60
C ILE A 56 9.58 -10.91 5.08
N ASP A 57 9.03 -10.10 4.19
CA ASP A 57 7.87 -9.25 4.46
C ASP A 57 6.67 -9.73 3.64
N PHE A 58 5.57 -10.05 4.33
CA PHE A 58 4.29 -10.47 3.74
C PHE A 58 3.37 -9.28 3.40
N ASN A 59 3.85 -8.06 3.64
CA ASN A 59 3.12 -6.81 3.40
C ASN A 59 1.74 -6.80 4.09
N ASN A 60 1.70 -7.26 5.35
CA ASN A 60 0.46 -7.27 6.15
C ASN A 60 0.01 -5.86 6.49
N SER A 61 0.95 -5.00 6.88
CA SER A 61 0.72 -3.59 7.20
C SER A 61 1.92 -2.73 6.83
N GLN A 62 1.69 -1.46 6.54
CA GLN A 62 2.78 -0.52 6.25
C GLN A 62 3.66 -0.29 7.49
N LYS A 63 3.06 -0.35 8.68
CA LYS A 63 3.77 -0.28 9.96
C LYS A 63 4.79 -1.39 10.12
N GLU A 64 4.42 -2.63 9.81
CA GLU A 64 5.33 -3.78 9.86
C GLU A 64 6.47 -3.61 8.84
N THR A 65 6.16 -3.23 7.61
CA THR A 65 7.17 -2.92 6.56
C THR A 65 8.18 -1.86 7.04
N PHE A 66 7.72 -0.79 7.70
CA PHE A 66 8.61 0.24 8.25
C PHE A 66 9.46 -0.27 9.42
N ASN A 67 8.87 -1.07 10.32
CA ASN A 67 9.59 -1.69 11.43
C ASN A 67 10.68 -2.66 10.92
N ASN A 68 10.37 -3.45 9.90
CA ASN A 68 11.31 -4.38 9.27
C ASN A 68 12.53 -3.65 8.70
N MET A 69 12.41 -2.37 8.34
CA MET A 69 13.52 -1.53 7.86
C MET A 69 14.18 -0.69 8.97
N ASN A 70 13.78 -0.89 10.24
CA ASN A 70 14.20 -0.13 11.41
C ASN A 70 14.02 1.39 11.22
N ILE A 71 12.86 1.79 10.68
CA ILE A 71 12.52 3.20 10.48
C ILE A 71 11.90 3.74 11.77
N GLU A 72 12.51 4.76 12.34
CA GLU A 72 12.08 5.38 13.58
C GLU A 72 10.79 6.22 13.41
N ALA A 73 10.04 6.39 14.50
CA ALA A 73 8.74 7.06 14.54
C ALA A 73 8.70 8.41 13.80
N SER A 74 9.67 9.28 14.07
CA SER A 74 9.79 10.57 13.38
C SER A 74 9.91 10.38 11.86
N LEU A 75 10.79 9.50 11.40
CA LEU A 75 11.00 9.29 9.97
C LEU A 75 9.80 8.62 9.28
N LYS A 76 9.08 7.74 9.99
CA LYS A 76 7.82 7.17 9.49
C LYS A 76 6.81 8.25 9.14
N LEU A 77 6.63 9.26 10.01
CA LEU A 77 5.71 10.37 9.73
C LEU A 77 6.11 11.14 8.48
N SER A 78 7.41 11.31 8.23
CA SER A 78 7.90 11.98 7.03
C SER A 78 7.64 11.15 5.77
N LEU A 79 7.74 9.82 5.86
CA LEU A 79 7.38 8.92 4.76
C LEU A 79 5.88 8.93 4.47
N LEU A 80 5.04 8.80 5.51
CA LEU A 80 3.58 8.85 5.38
C LEU A 80 3.12 10.22 4.85
N GLY A 81 3.75 11.30 5.30
CA GLY A 81 3.51 12.66 4.82
C GLY A 81 4.07 12.95 3.43
N GLY A 82 4.76 12.00 2.78
CA GLY A 82 5.35 12.22 1.46
C GLY A 82 6.46 13.27 1.44
N LEU A 83 7.10 13.57 2.57
CA LEU A 83 8.22 14.50 2.67
C LEU A 83 9.52 13.96 2.08
N ILE A 84 9.61 12.64 1.91
CA ILE A 84 10.81 11.96 1.42
C ILE A 84 10.49 11.27 0.10
N ASP A 85 11.24 11.65 -0.94
CA ASP A 85 11.28 10.88 -2.17
C ASP A 85 12.29 9.73 -2.03
N VAL A 86 11.77 8.51 -2.01
CA VAL A 86 12.57 7.31 -1.76
C VAL A 86 13.10 6.76 -3.07
N THR A 87 14.38 6.36 -3.08
CA THR A 87 15.01 5.76 -4.26
C THR A 87 15.73 4.46 -3.90
N GLY A 88 16.26 3.76 -4.91
CA GLY A 88 16.96 2.48 -4.70
C GLY A 88 16.09 1.43 -4.02
N SER A 89 16.62 0.79 -2.99
CA SER A 89 15.90 -0.22 -2.22
C SER A 89 14.68 0.34 -1.47
N ALA A 90 14.68 1.63 -1.12
CA ALA A 90 13.63 2.23 -0.31
C ALA A 90 12.31 2.39 -1.07
N LYS A 91 12.29 2.20 -2.41
CA LYS A 91 11.05 2.12 -3.20
C LYS A 91 10.09 1.03 -2.69
N TYR A 92 10.63 -0.05 -2.13
CA TYR A 92 9.85 -1.12 -1.51
C TYR A 92 8.91 -0.59 -0.39
N LEU A 93 9.28 0.48 0.32
CA LEU A 93 8.46 1.06 1.40
C LEU A 93 7.14 1.68 0.92
N LYS A 94 7.04 2.01 -0.37
CA LYS A 94 5.82 2.57 -0.99
C LYS A 94 4.99 1.51 -1.71
N GLN A 95 5.42 0.24 -1.72
CA GLN A 95 4.71 -0.85 -2.38
C GLN A 95 3.71 -1.49 -1.42
N THR A 96 2.44 -1.55 -1.82
CA THR A 96 1.35 -2.14 -1.03
C THR A 96 0.47 -3.05 -1.89
N LYS A 97 -0.20 -4.02 -1.25
CA LYS A 97 -1.23 -4.87 -1.88
C LYS A 97 -2.30 -4.01 -2.55
N THR A 98 -2.55 -4.26 -3.83
CA THR A 98 -3.57 -3.52 -4.61
C THR A 98 -4.99 -3.97 -4.23
N ASN A 99 -5.18 -5.26 -3.98
CA ASN A 99 -6.46 -5.86 -3.56
C ASN A 99 -6.21 -6.91 -2.46
N SER A 100 -7.24 -7.38 -1.77
CA SER A 100 -7.14 -8.31 -0.64
C SER A 100 -6.73 -9.72 -1.06
N HIS A 101 -6.96 -10.09 -2.33
CA HIS A 101 -6.51 -11.36 -2.91
C HIS A 101 -5.12 -11.29 -3.54
N THR A 102 -4.38 -10.18 -3.35
CA THR A 102 -3.00 -10.07 -3.82
C THR A 102 -2.07 -10.76 -2.83
N VAL A 103 -1.43 -11.83 -3.28
CA VAL A 103 -0.22 -12.36 -2.62
C VAL A 103 0.93 -11.43 -2.98
N ARG A 104 1.58 -10.86 -1.96
CA ARG A 104 2.78 -10.04 -2.10
C ARG A 104 3.76 -10.42 -1.01
N VAL A 105 4.86 -11.07 -1.39
CA VAL A 105 5.92 -11.46 -0.45
C VAL A 105 7.23 -10.88 -0.93
N THR A 106 7.94 -10.17 -0.06
CA THR A 106 9.22 -9.54 -0.36
C THR A 106 10.34 -10.23 0.39
N PHE A 107 11.38 -10.67 -0.32
CA PHE A 107 12.64 -11.06 0.30
C PHE A 107 13.60 -9.87 0.29
N MET A 108 13.98 -9.40 1.47
CA MET A 108 14.93 -8.29 1.61
C MET A 108 16.28 -8.81 2.05
N TYR A 109 17.31 -8.57 1.24
CA TYR A 109 18.71 -8.74 1.60
C TYR A 109 19.29 -7.40 2.04
N LYS A 110 20.04 -7.41 3.15
CA LYS A 110 20.71 -6.23 3.71
C LYS A 110 22.17 -6.54 3.94
N ALA A 111 23.05 -5.91 3.17
CA ALA A 111 24.48 -5.96 3.40
C ALA A 111 24.97 -4.63 3.94
N LYS A 112 25.67 -4.66 5.07
CA LYS A 112 26.53 -3.60 5.58
C LYS A 112 27.96 -3.92 5.21
N THR A 113 28.73 -2.89 4.86
CA THR A 113 30.11 -3.05 4.37
C THR A 113 31.09 -2.27 5.23
N LYS A 114 30.87 -0.96 5.39
CA LYS A 114 31.78 -0.03 6.08
C LYS A 114 31.00 1.02 6.84
N GLN A 115 31.61 1.53 7.90
CA GLN A 115 31.17 2.69 8.64
C GLN A 115 32.23 3.77 8.55
N GLU A 116 31.81 4.98 8.19
CA GLU A 116 32.65 6.16 8.10
C GLU A 116 32.17 7.17 9.13
N HIS A 117 33.06 7.62 10.02
CA HIS A 117 32.70 8.52 11.12
C HIS A 117 33.74 9.63 11.29
N LEU A 118 33.24 10.85 11.47
CA LEU A 118 34.01 12.00 11.90
C LEU A 118 34.38 11.86 13.38
N LEU A 119 35.66 12.01 13.68
CA LEU A 119 36.16 12.16 15.04
C LEU A 119 35.88 13.59 15.52
N ILE A 120 34.66 13.82 16.01
CA ILE A 120 34.15 15.17 16.32
C ILE A 120 34.94 15.90 17.44
N ASN A 121 35.64 15.14 18.28
CA ASN A 121 36.45 15.66 19.40
C ASN A 121 37.92 15.89 19.02
N THR A 122 38.29 15.76 17.74
CA THR A 122 39.67 15.99 17.30
C THR A 122 40.07 17.44 17.51
N ALA A 123 41.28 17.65 18.05
CA ALA A 123 41.87 18.98 18.17
C ALA A 123 41.90 19.65 16.79
N ASP A 124 41.77 20.98 16.77
CA ASP A 124 41.80 21.79 15.54
C ASP A 124 40.67 21.60 14.52
N LEU A 125 39.71 20.69 14.74
CA LEU A 125 38.56 20.50 13.84
C LEU A 125 37.79 21.81 13.58
N TYR A 126 37.65 22.64 14.60
CA TYR A 126 36.97 23.94 14.51
C TYR A 126 37.57 24.90 13.48
N LYS A 127 38.86 24.73 13.12
CA LYS A 127 39.53 25.56 12.11
C LYS A 127 38.97 25.35 10.70
N TYR A 128 38.23 24.26 10.50
CA TYR A 128 37.60 23.91 9.22
C TYR A 128 36.14 24.31 9.17
N PHE A 129 35.55 24.79 10.27
CA PHE A 129 34.13 25.15 10.27
C PHE A 129 33.85 26.39 9.43
N SER A 130 32.77 26.29 8.66
CA SER A 130 32.08 27.42 8.06
C SER A 130 31.11 28.01 9.07
N LEU A 131 31.33 29.28 9.45
CA LEU A 131 30.41 29.99 10.33
C LEU A 131 29.03 30.18 9.67
N ASP A 132 29.00 30.41 8.36
CA ASP A 132 27.75 30.52 7.59
C ASP A 132 26.95 29.21 7.65
N ALA A 133 27.63 28.05 7.59
CA ALA A 133 26.98 26.75 7.76
C ALA A 133 26.45 26.54 9.18
N LEU A 134 27.19 26.98 10.20
CA LEU A 134 26.76 26.97 11.59
C LEU A 134 25.61 27.94 11.89
N GLU A 135 25.48 29.03 11.13
CA GLU A 135 24.39 30.01 11.23
C GLU A 135 23.24 29.72 10.24
N ASN A 136 23.30 28.66 9.44
CA ASN A 136 22.22 28.33 8.49
C ASN A 136 20.90 28.03 9.24
N PRO A 137 19.82 28.82 9.03
CA PRO A 137 18.55 28.65 9.73
C PRO A 137 17.74 27.44 9.29
N ASN A 138 18.04 26.91 8.10
CA ASN A 138 17.36 25.76 7.56
C ASN A 138 18.03 24.46 8.01
N ALA A 139 19.29 24.46 8.47
CA ALA A 139 19.94 23.26 8.98
C ALA A 139 19.78 23.11 10.49
N THR A 140 19.53 21.89 10.98
CA THR A 140 19.49 21.58 12.42
C THR A 140 20.63 20.67 12.87
N HIS A 141 21.07 19.80 11.98
CA HIS A 141 22.11 18.79 12.23
C HIS A 141 23.15 18.81 11.11
N VAL A 142 24.25 18.11 11.37
CA VAL A 142 25.28 17.79 10.37
C VAL A 142 25.50 16.29 10.33
N VAL A 143 25.76 15.76 9.14
CA VAL A 143 26.18 14.36 8.95
C VAL A 143 27.60 14.19 9.47
N ILE A 144 27.75 13.44 10.55
CA ILE A 144 29.05 13.08 11.14
C ILE A 144 29.41 11.62 10.92
N GLY A 145 28.49 10.80 10.41
CA GLY A 145 28.77 9.41 10.09
C GLY A 145 27.86 8.88 9.02
N ILE A 146 28.35 7.86 8.30
CA ILE A 146 27.65 7.20 7.21
C ILE A 146 27.87 5.70 7.35
N LEU A 147 26.77 4.96 7.47
CA LEU A 147 26.78 3.52 7.30
C LEU A 147 26.61 3.20 5.81
N TRP A 148 27.57 2.47 5.26
CA TRP A 148 27.60 2.05 3.88
C TRP A 148 27.20 0.59 3.72
N GLY A 149 26.63 0.27 2.56
CA GLY A 149 26.22 -1.08 2.22
C GLY A 149 25.26 -1.10 1.02
N ALA A 150 24.46 -2.14 0.90
CA ALA A 150 23.40 -2.20 -0.11
C ALA A 150 22.25 -3.08 0.38
N ASN A 151 21.03 -2.62 0.16
CA ASN A 151 19.85 -3.43 0.34
C ASN A 151 19.26 -3.81 -1.03
N VAL A 152 18.67 -4.99 -1.12
CA VAL A 152 18.01 -5.49 -2.33
C VAL A 152 16.75 -6.25 -1.96
N ALA A 153 15.61 -5.73 -2.41
CA ALA A 153 14.29 -6.33 -2.27
C ALA A 153 13.89 -7.03 -3.57
N ALA A 154 13.46 -8.28 -3.48
CA ALA A 154 12.75 -9.00 -4.54
C ALA A 154 11.32 -9.23 -4.07
N THR A 155 10.37 -8.61 -4.75
CA THR A 155 8.95 -8.67 -4.45
C THR A 155 8.28 -9.64 -5.43
N PHE A 156 7.70 -10.70 -4.89
CA PHE A 156 6.92 -11.70 -5.61
C PHE A 156 5.44 -11.37 -5.47
N GLU A 157 4.75 -11.26 -6.59
CA GLU A 157 3.37 -10.79 -6.60
C GLU A 157 2.47 -11.56 -7.58
N ARG A 158 1.27 -11.90 -7.12
CA ARG A 158 0.20 -12.50 -7.92
C ARG A 158 -1.16 -12.26 -7.27
N VAL A 159 -2.19 -12.04 -8.10
CA VAL A 159 -3.59 -12.06 -7.66
C VAL A 159 -4.09 -13.50 -7.72
N VAL A 160 -4.74 -13.96 -6.66
CA VAL A 160 -5.34 -15.31 -6.57
C VAL A 160 -6.85 -15.22 -6.39
N GLU A 161 -7.53 -16.37 -6.46
CA GLU A 161 -8.99 -16.44 -6.50
C GLU A 161 -9.65 -16.10 -5.16
N ASN A 162 -9.05 -16.53 -4.05
CA ASN A 162 -9.64 -16.40 -2.72
C ASN A 162 -8.56 -16.30 -1.63
N ARG A 163 -8.99 -16.04 -0.40
CA ARG A 163 -8.12 -15.88 0.77
C ARG A 163 -7.36 -17.15 1.17
N GLU A 164 -7.96 -18.33 1.00
CA GLU A 164 -7.26 -19.59 1.30
C GLU A 164 -6.05 -19.77 0.38
N ALA A 165 -6.21 -19.47 -0.91
CA ALA A 165 -5.12 -19.48 -1.89
C ALA A 165 -4.03 -18.45 -1.56
N VAL A 166 -4.37 -17.33 -0.91
CA VAL A 166 -3.38 -16.36 -0.41
C VAL A 166 -2.51 -17.02 0.65
N GLU A 167 -3.12 -17.58 1.69
CA GLU A 167 -2.41 -18.19 2.82
C GLU A 167 -1.55 -19.38 2.37
N GLN A 168 -2.06 -20.21 1.47
CA GLN A 168 -1.31 -21.33 0.90
C GLN A 168 -0.09 -20.85 0.10
N LEU A 169 -0.23 -19.87 -0.78
CA LEU A 169 0.88 -19.37 -1.61
C LEU A 169 1.92 -18.60 -0.78
N GLU A 170 1.49 -17.79 0.19
CA GLU A 170 2.39 -17.12 1.14
C GLU A 170 3.19 -18.13 1.96
N GLY A 171 2.55 -19.22 2.42
CA GLY A 171 3.21 -20.33 3.09
C GLY A 171 4.28 -21.01 2.22
N GLN A 172 3.97 -21.29 0.96
CA GLN A 172 4.92 -21.86 0.00
C GLN A 172 6.09 -20.91 -0.27
N LEU A 173 5.83 -19.62 -0.50
CA LEU A 173 6.86 -18.59 -0.69
C LEU A 173 7.77 -18.49 0.55
N SER A 174 7.21 -18.53 1.75
CA SER A 174 7.98 -18.47 3.01
C SER A 174 9.02 -19.59 3.09
N VAL A 175 8.65 -20.83 2.75
CA VAL A 175 9.57 -21.98 2.76
C VAL A 175 10.70 -21.79 1.75
N VAL A 176 10.37 -21.37 0.53
CA VAL A 176 11.37 -21.13 -0.53
C VAL A 176 12.33 -20.01 -0.15
N LEU A 177 11.81 -18.87 0.30
CA LEU A 177 12.64 -17.72 0.64
C LEU A 177 13.56 -17.99 1.85
N LYS A 178 13.11 -18.79 2.81
CA LYS A 178 13.96 -19.29 3.91
C LYS A 178 15.10 -20.18 3.40
N SER A 179 14.88 -20.94 2.32
CA SER A 179 15.95 -21.73 1.69
C SER A 179 17.01 -20.86 1.02
N ILE A 180 16.61 -19.73 0.42
CA ILE A 180 17.53 -18.73 -0.16
C ILE A 180 18.43 -18.17 0.94
N ALA A 181 17.80 -17.77 2.04
CA ALA A 181 18.48 -17.31 3.24
C ALA A 181 19.55 -18.30 3.75
N GLY A 182 19.20 -19.57 3.92
CA GLY A 182 20.15 -20.60 4.37
C GLY A 182 21.30 -20.85 3.39
N SER A 183 21.07 -20.67 2.09
CA SER A 183 22.11 -20.78 1.05
C SER A 183 23.11 -19.63 1.10
N ILE A 184 22.64 -18.42 1.41
CA ILE A 184 23.48 -17.22 1.58
C ILE A 184 24.35 -17.31 2.85
N GLU A 185 23.82 -17.89 3.92
CA GLU A 185 24.55 -18.12 5.18
C GLU A 185 25.59 -19.26 5.11
N GLY A 186 25.60 -20.05 4.03
CA GLY A 186 26.52 -21.19 3.88
C GLY A 186 26.16 -22.41 4.72
N ASN A 187 24.95 -22.46 5.29
CA ASN A 187 24.54 -23.48 6.26
C ASN A 187 23.90 -24.74 5.67
N ALA A 188 23.60 -24.81 4.37
CA ALA A 188 23.24 -26.08 3.68
C ALA A 188 23.14 -25.90 2.16
N LYS A 189 23.42 -26.96 1.40
CA LYS A 189 22.75 -27.19 0.10
C LYS A 189 21.30 -27.55 0.41
N VAL A 190 20.42 -26.56 0.54
CA VAL A 190 18.98 -26.87 0.65
C VAL A 190 18.53 -27.41 -0.70
N ASN A 191 18.06 -28.65 -0.70
CA ASN A 191 17.60 -29.34 -1.89
C ASN A 191 16.30 -28.67 -2.36
N CYS A 192 16.36 -27.87 -3.41
CA CYS A 192 15.19 -27.21 -4.01
C CYS A 192 14.24 -28.17 -4.74
N GLY A 193 14.43 -29.50 -4.58
CA GLY A 193 13.72 -30.56 -5.30
C GLY A 193 12.28 -30.76 -4.86
N ASP A 194 11.94 -30.44 -3.61
CA ASP A 194 10.57 -30.59 -3.07
C ASP A 194 9.72 -29.32 -3.21
N ILE A 195 10.30 -28.25 -3.79
CA ILE A 195 9.59 -26.99 -4.04
C ILE A 195 8.72 -27.18 -5.26
N ASN A 196 7.41 -26.97 -5.11
CA ASN A 196 6.48 -26.93 -6.24
C ASN A 196 6.79 -25.70 -7.12
N LYS A 197 7.79 -25.81 -7.99
CA LYS A 197 8.24 -24.72 -8.88
C LYS A 197 7.12 -24.19 -9.78
N ALA A 198 6.13 -25.04 -10.11
CA ALA A 198 4.97 -24.65 -10.91
C ALA A 198 4.12 -23.56 -10.23
N ALA A 199 4.06 -23.53 -8.89
CA ALA A 199 3.34 -22.49 -8.15
C ALA A 199 3.91 -21.08 -8.38
N PHE A 200 5.14 -20.98 -8.89
CA PHE A 200 5.88 -19.74 -9.08
C PHE A 200 5.96 -19.29 -10.54
N GLU A 201 5.54 -20.11 -11.50
CA GLU A 201 5.61 -19.79 -12.94
C GLU A 201 4.72 -18.60 -13.33
N SER A 202 3.65 -18.35 -12.56
CA SER A 202 2.72 -17.23 -12.77
C SER A 202 2.94 -16.03 -11.84
N LEU A 203 4.01 -16.03 -11.03
CA LEU A 203 4.36 -14.88 -10.20
C LEU A 203 5.07 -13.82 -11.02
N THR A 204 4.73 -12.57 -10.79
CA THR A 204 5.56 -11.44 -11.24
C THR A 204 6.62 -11.16 -10.20
N VAL A 205 7.87 -11.00 -10.63
CA VAL A 205 8.98 -10.64 -9.73
C VAL A 205 9.47 -9.23 -10.07
N SER A 206 9.49 -8.35 -9.07
CA SER A 206 10.04 -7.00 -9.20
C SER A 206 11.19 -6.78 -8.23
N PHE A 207 12.16 -5.94 -8.62
CA PHE A 207 13.33 -5.63 -7.81
C PHE A 207 13.37 -4.16 -7.42
N SER A 208 13.65 -3.89 -6.15
CA SER A 208 14.03 -2.57 -5.63
C SER A 208 15.35 -2.71 -4.89
N GLY A 209 16.43 -2.15 -5.43
CA GLY A 209 17.76 -2.35 -4.85
C GLY A 209 18.71 -1.17 -5.02
N ASP A 210 19.74 -1.19 -4.20
CA ASP A 210 20.82 -0.20 -4.17
C ASP A 210 21.99 -0.55 -5.12
N VAL A 211 21.88 -1.69 -5.79
CA VAL A 211 22.80 -2.18 -6.84
C VAL A 211 22.09 -2.23 -8.18
N LEU A 212 22.87 -2.13 -9.27
CA LEU A 212 22.33 -2.26 -10.62
C LEU A 212 22.16 -3.74 -10.98
N ILE A 213 20.91 -4.16 -11.12
CA ILE A 213 20.53 -5.48 -11.64
C ILE A 213 20.08 -5.26 -13.09
N LYS A 214 20.90 -5.66 -14.07
CA LYS A 214 20.65 -5.37 -15.49
C LYS A 214 19.44 -6.13 -16.03
N ASP A 215 19.39 -7.43 -15.74
CA ASP A 215 18.32 -8.31 -16.16
C ASP A 215 17.51 -8.72 -14.93
N CYS A 216 16.31 -8.17 -14.76
CA CYS A 216 15.45 -8.46 -13.62
C CYS A 216 14.97 -9.92 -13.70
N PRO A 217 15.45 -10.81 -12.82
CA PRO A 217 15.11 -12.23 -12.90
C PRO A 217 13.64 -12.44 -12.57
N GLN A 218 12.98 -13.33 -13.32
CA GLN A 218 11.56 -13.68 -13.13
C GLN A 218 11.36 -15.09 -12.53
N THR A 219 12.41 -15.91 -12.47
CA THR A 219 12.33 -17.26 -11.88
C THR A 219 13.06 -17.30 -10.54
N ILE A 220 12.60 -18.14 -9.62
CA ILE A 220 13.26 -18.31 -8.32
C ILE A 220 14.75 -18.63 -8.48
N ASP A 221 15.11 -19.57 -9.35
CA ASP A 221 16.51 -19.98 -9.54
C ASP A 221 17.39 -18.81 -10.01
N ALA A 222 16.85 -17.93 -10.86
CA ALA A 222 17.55 -16.72 -11.29
C ALA A 222 17.62 -15.67 -10.18
N VAL A 223 16.55 -15.52 -9.38
CA VAL A 223 16.54 -14.66 -8.19
C VAL A 223 17.61 -15.11 -7.19
N MET A 224 17.69 -16.41 -6.89
CA MET A 224 18.72 -16.97 -6.00
C MET A 224 20.14 -16.65 -6.49
N LYS A 225 20.42 -16.88 -7.78
CA LYS A 225 21.71 -16.55 -8.38
C LYS A 225 22.05 -15.07 -8.25
N THR A 226 21.06 -14.20 -8.44
CA THR A 226 21.23 -12.75 -8.24
C THR A 226 21.62 -12.44 -6.80
N TYR A 227 20.94 -13.02 -5.80
CA TYR A 227 21.26 -12.78 -4.38
C TYR A 227 22.67 -13.25 -3.99
N VAL A 228 23.11 -14.41 -4.50
CA VAL A 228 24.49 -14.92 -4.30
C VAL A 228 25.52 -13.94 -4.86
N ASN A 229 25.21 -13.25 -5.96
CA ASN A 229 26.12 -12.32 -6.62
C ASN A 229 26.07 -10.87 -6.09
N ILE A 230 25.16 -10.52 -5.16
CA ILE A 230 25.04 -9.15 -4.64
C ILE A 230 26.38 -8.61 -4.08
N PRO A 231 27.17 -9.37 -3.29
CA PRO A 231 28.46 -8.88 -2.81
C PRO A 231 29.39 -8.39 -3.92
N ASP A 232 29.40 -9.07 -5.08
CA ASP A 232 30.20 -8.66 -6.23
C ASP A 232 29.65 -7.41 -6.91
N LEU A 233 28.33 -7.23 -6.91
CA LEU A 233 27.68 -6.01 -7.41
C LEU A 233 27.95 -4.78 -6.53
N ILE A 234 28.31 -4.97 -5.26
CA ILE A 234 28.66 -3.88 -4.34
C ILE A 234 30.10 -3.37 -4.56
N LYS A 235 31.05 -4.26 -4.90
CA LYS A 235 32.47 -3.94 -5.11
C LYS A 235 32.75 -2.70 -5.98
N PRO A 236 32.09 -2.48 -7.13
CA PRO A 236 32.36 -1.30 -7.96
C PRO A 236 31.80 0.01 -7.38
N LEU A 237 30.95 -0.03 -6.35
CA LEU A 237 30.27 1.16 -5.84
C LEU A 237 31.08 1.83 -4.72
N ASN A 238 31.41 3.12 -4.90
CA ASN A 238 32.11 3.95 -3.90
C ASN A 238 33.37 3.29 -3.32
N GLY A 239 34.20 2.68 -4.18
CA GLY A 239 35.42 1.98 -3.76
C GLY A 239 35.15 0.74 -2.90
N GLY A 240 34.05 0.03 -3.18
CA GLY A 240 33.62 -1.15 -2.42
C GLY A 240 32.83 -0.84 -1.15
N LYS A 241 32.52 0.44 -0.88
CA LYS A 241 31.62 0.82 0.22
C LYS A 241 30.16 0.47 -0.10
N GLY A 242 29.69 0.52 -1.34
CA GLY A 242 28.26 0.42 -1.64
C GLY A 242 27.54 1.77 -1.59
N ARG A 243 26.24 1.78 -1.35
CA ARG A 243 25.39 2.97 -1.16
C ARG A 243 25.27 3.35 0.32
N GLN A 244 24.72 4.54 0.56
CA GLN A 244 24.49 5.06 1.91
C GLN A 244 23.20 4.47 2.46
N LEU A 245 23.28 3.77 3.59
CA LEU A 245 22.13 3.14 4.23
C LEU A 245 21.58 4.02 5.35
N GLU A 246 22.45 4.59 6.16
CA GLU A 246 22.11 5.43 7.32
C GLU A 246 23.10 6.59 7.46
N PHE A 247 22.60 7.70 7.98
CA PHE A 247 23.37 8.84 8.44
C PHE A 247 23.39 8.86 9.96
N VAL A 248 24.54 9.26 10.51
CA VAL A 248 24.65 9.66 11.91
C VAL A 248 24.71 11.17 11.94
N LEU A 249 23.67 11.77 12.52
CA LEU A 249 23.45 13.21 12.54
C LEU A 249 23.80 13.76 13.91
N TYR A 250 24.56 14.86 13.95
CA TYR A 250 24.93 15.54 15.18
C TYR A 250 24.35 16.95 15.22
N PRO A 251 23.74 17.40 16.35
CA PRO A 251 23.12 18.72 16.39
C PRO A 251 24.13 19.85 16.20
N LEU A 252 23.85 20.79 15.28
CA LEU A 252 24.71 21.96 15.05
C LEU A 252 24.86 22.82 16.31
N LYS A 253 23.78 22.94 17.09
CA LYS A 253 23.79 23.65 18.39
C LYS A 253 24.86 23.10 19.33
N ARG A 254 25.08 21.79 19.35
CA ARG A 254 26.09 21.16 20.20
C ARG A 254 27.50 21.37 19.69
N ILE A 255 27.70 21.35 18.39
CA ILE A 255 29.00 21.70 17.79
C ILE A 255 29.38 23.12 18.18
N ALA A 256 28.45 24.07 18.02
CA ALA A 256 28.69 25.45 18.42
C ALA A 256 29.04 25.56 19.91
N GLN A 257 28.28 24.90 20.80
CA GLN A 257 28.55 24.88 22.24
C GLN A 257 29.91 24.28 22.59
N MET A 258 30.27 23.16 21.98
CA MET A 258 31.54 22.44 22.22
C MET A 258 32.75 23.32 21.89
N PHE A 259 32.65 24.13 20.84
CA PHE A 259 33.73 25.01 20.41
C PHE A 259 33.51 26.48 20.80
N LYS A 260 32.56 26.75 21.71
CA LYS A 260 32.25 28.07 22.26
C LYS A 260 31.90 29.13 21.21
N PHE A 261 31.23 28.74 20.13
CA PHE A 261 30.63 29.64 19.17
C PHE A 261 29.25 30.12 19.65
N GLU A 262 29.05 31.42 19.68
CA GLU A 262 27.72 32.01 19.91
C GLU A 262 26.91 31.96 18.61
N LEU A 263 25.79 31.23 18.64
CA LEU A 263 24.87 31.16 17.51
C LEU A 263 23.85 32.29 17.59
N LYS A 264 23.70 33.05 16.51
CA LYS A 264 22.63 34.05 16.37
C LYS A 264 21.27 33.44 16.02
N VAL A 265 21.28 32.21 15.51
CA VAL A 265 20.08 31.53 15.04
C VAL A 265 19.62 30.49 16.05
N GLU A 266 18.39 30.66 16.50
CA GLU A 266 17.70 29.69 17.34
C GLU A 266 17.02 28.62 16.49
N ARG A 267 17.17 27.36 16.91
CA ARG A 267 16.64 26.18 16.22
C ARG A 267 15.82 25.37 17.19
N LEU A 268 14.52 25.56 17.14
CA LEU A 268 13.59 24.75 17.90
C LEU A 268 13.33 23.44 17.16
N ILE A 269 13.44 22.34 17.89
CA ILE A 269 13.16 21.00 17.42
C ILE A 269 12.23 20.38 18.46
N LYS A 270 10.96 20.21 18.11
CA LYS A 270 10.00 19.43 18.89
C LYS A 270 9.84 18.05 18.26
N GLU A 271 9.83 17.03 19.09
CA GLU A 271 9.42 15.68 18.67
C GLU A 271 7.90 15.58 18.73
N VAL A 272 7.35 14.72 17.88
CA VAL A 272 5.92 14.41 17.88
C VAL A 272 5.67 13.31 18.90
N SER A 273 4.62 13.43 19.72
CA SER A 273 4.26 12.44 20.72
C SER A 273 4.00 11.06 20.10
N GLU A 274 4.37 9.99 20.83
CA GLU A 274 4.18 8.60 20.36
C GLU A 274 2.70 8.27 20.11
N HIS A 275 1.80 8.84 20.92
CA HIS A 275 0.37 8.71 20.74
C HIS A 275 -0.08 9.25 19.37
N LEU A 276 0.39 10.45 19.01
CA LEU A 276 0.07 11.07 17.73
C LEU A 276 0.71 10.30 16.56
N VAL A 277 1.93 9.78 16.73
CA VAL A 277 2.55 8.87 15.74
C VAL A 277 1.65 7.67 15.47
N PHE A 278 1.17 7.01 16.52
CA PHE A 278 0.29 5.84 16.41
C PHE A 278 -1.03 6.18 15.69
N ARG A 279 -1.67 7.31 16.03
CA ARG A 279 -2.91 7.75 15.36
C ARG A 279 -2.71 7.97 13.86
N ILE A 280 -1.60 8.59 13.47
CA ILE A 280 -1.25 8.81 12.07
C ILE A 280 -1.00 7.47 11.35
N GLU A 281 -0.21 6.56 11.93
CA GLU A 281 0.01 5.23 11.36
C GLU A 281 -1.33 4.52 11.09
N ASN A 282 -2.27 4.59 12.04
CA ASN A 282 -3.57 3.96 11.90
C ASN A 282 -4.40 4.56 10.75
N ILE A 283 -4.44 5.90 10.60
CA ILE A 283 -5.15 6.55 9.49
C ILE A 283 -4.65 6.06 8.13
N PHE A 284 -3.33 6.02 7.92
CA PHE A 284 -2.78 5.58 6.63
C PHE A 284 -3.01 4.10 6.35
N GLU A 285 -3.02 3.26 7.39
CA GLU A 285 -3.42 1.86 7.24
C GLU A 285 -4.91 1.75 6.85
N GLN A 286 -5.80 2.54 7.46
CA GLN A 286 -7.22 2.58 7.09
C GLN A 286 -7.45 3.05 5.65
N ILE A 287 -6.73 4.07 5.19
CA ILE A 287 -6.77 4.52 3.79
C ILE A 287 -6.35 3.37 2.86
N SER A 288 -5.25 2.69 3.17
CA SER A 288 -4.74 1.56 2.39
C SER A 288 -5.73 0.39 2.36
N MET A 289 -6.36 0.07 3.50
CA MET A 289 -7.42 -0.93 3.58
C MET A 289 -8.66 -0.54 2.76
N THR A 290 -9.07 0.73 2.80
CA THR A 290 -10.20 1.25 2.02
C THR A 290 -9.95 1.11 0.53
N THR A 291 -8.76 1.50 0.08
CA THR A 291 -8.36 1.36 -1.32
C THR A 291 -8.35 -0.11 -1.76
N ARG A 292 -7.86 -1.03 -0.93
CA ARG A 292 -7.89 -2.48 -1.20
C ARG A 292 -9.31 -3.00 -1.37
N LYS A 293 -10.20 -2.73 -0.42
CA LYS A 293 -11.62 -3.13 -0.47
C LYS A 293 -12.34 -2.56 -1.70
N PHE A 294 -12.06 -1.31 -2.06
CA PHE A 294 -12.63 -0.70 -3.25
C PHE A 294 -12.16 -1.41 -4.53
N ASN A 295 -10.88 -1.79 -4.59
CA ASN A 295 -10.34 -2.57 -5.71
C ASN A 295 -10.91 -3.99 -5.75
N ASP A 296 -11.12 -4.64 -4.60
CA ASP A 296 -11.80 -5.94 -4.53
C ASP A 296 -13.19 -5.86 -5.16
N PHE A 297 -13.97 -4.83 -4.78
CA PHE A 297 -15.28 -4.59 -5.38
C PHE A 297 -15.21 -4.36 -6.88
N LEU A 298 -14.24 -3.58 -7.36
CA LEU A 298 -14.03 -3.35 -8.78
C LEU A 298 -13.68 -4.64 -9.54
N ASP A 299 -12.87 -5.52 -8.95
CA ASP A 299 -12.48 -6.79 -9.56
C ASP A 299 -13.69 -7.74 -9.66
N VAL A 300 -14.56 -7.75 -8.64
CA VAL A 300 -15.82 -8.53 -8.65
C VAL A 300 -16.75 -8.09 -9.78
N ILE A 301 -16.92 -6.78 -10.00
CA ILE A 301 -17.83 -6.28 -11.04
C ILE A 301 -17.24 -6.29 -12.45
N LYS A 302 -15.92 -6.44 -12.60
CA LYS A 302 -15.20 -6.29 -13.87
C LYS A 302 -15.68 -7.24 -14.99
N PRO A 303 -15.92 -8.55 -14.76
CA PRO A 303 -16.46 -9.44 -15.81
C PRO A 303 -17.83 -8.98 -16.33
N TRP A 304 -18.55 -8.21 -15.51
CA TRP A 304 -19.93 -7.78 -15.72
C TRP A 304 -20.04 -6.32 -16.15
N GLU A 305 -18.91 -5.63 -16.39
CA GLU A 305 -18.89 -4.20 -16.72
C GLU A 305 -19.80 -3.85 -17.91
N GLN A 306 -19.97 -4.77 -18.86
CA GLN A 306 -20.85 -4.59 -20.03
C GLN A 306 -22.35 -4.59 -19.70
N TYR A 307 -22.76 -5.19 -18.58
CA TYR A 307 -24.16 -5.29 -18.15
C TYR A 307 -24.54 -4.22 -17.11
N ILE A 308 -23.55 -3.49 -16.58
CA ILE A 308 -23.77 -2.43 -15.59
C ILE A 308 -24.05 -1.11 -16.32
N PRO A 309 -25.10 -0.36 -15.95
CA PRO A 309 -25.36 0.97 -16.50
C PRO A 309 -24.13 1.87 -16.43
N LYS A 310 -23.78 2.53 -17.54
CA LYS A 310 -22.57 3.36 -17.64
C LYS A 310 -22.52 4.47 -16.59
N ASP A 311 -23.66 5.03 -16.21
CA ASP A 311 -23.75 6.07 -15.18
C ASP A 311 -23.30 5.57 -13.80
N TRP A 312 -23.52 4.29 -13.50
CA TRP A 312 -23.10 3.70 -12.23
C TRP A 312 -21.61 3.47 -12.19
N LEU A 313 -21.05 2.93 -13.27
CA LEU A 313 -19.60 2.79 -13.43
C LEU A 313 -18.90 4.14 -13.33
N LYS A 314 -19.51 5.21 -13.86
CA LYS A 314 -19.03 6.59 -13.73
C LYS A 314 -19.00 7.02 -12.26
N VAL A 315 -20.09 6.84 -11.50
CA VAL A 315 -20.13 7.17 -10.07
C VAL A 315 -19.09 6.39 -9.26
N ILE A 316 -18.89 5.11 -9.54
CA ILE A 316 -17.88 4.28 -8.88
C ILE A 316 -16.47 4.82 -9.20
N LYS A 317 -16.16 5.07 -10.48
CA LYS A 317 -14.87 5.63 -10.90
C LYS A 317 -14.62 7.02 -10.29
N GLU A 318 -15.64 7.86 -10.21
CA GLU A 318 -15.57 9.18 -9.55
C GLU A 318 -15.30 9.06 -8.05
N LYS A 319 -15.98 8.16 -7.33
CA LYS A 319 -15.70 7.93 -5.91
C LYS A 319 -14.28 7.44 -5.65
N LYS A 320 -13.75 6.54 -6.49
CA LYS A 320 -12.35 6.11 -6.41
C LYS A 320 -11.38 7.29 -6.58
N ALA A 321 -11.65 8.14 -7.57
CA ALA A 321 -10.84 9.32 -7.82
C ALA A 321 -10.91 10.33 -6.66
N THR A 322 -12.09 10.56 -6.09
CA THR A 322 -12.29 11.41 -4.91
C THR A 322 -11.52 10.88 -3.71
N HIS A 323 -11.61 9.57 -3.42
CA HIS A 323 -10.87 8.94 -2.32
C HIS A 323 -9.35 9.14 -2.46
N ALA A 324 -8.80 8.89 -3.65
CA ALA A 324 -7.38 9.12 -3.92
C ALA A 324 -7.00 10.62 -3.81
N GLY A 325 -7.90 11.52 -4.20
CA GLY A 325 -7.73 12.96 -4.05
C GLY A 325 -7.69 13.40 -2.58
N ASP A 326 -8.58 12.85 -1.75
CA ASP A 326 -8.66 13.14 -0.31
C ASP A 326 -7.47 12.59 0.45
N GLU A 327 -6.97 11.39 0.08
CA GLU A 327 -5.72 10.84 0.59
C GLU A 327 -4.55 11.81 0.33
N LEU A 328 -4.35 12.23 -0.93
CA LEU A 328 -3.27 13.14 -1.30
C LEU A 328 -3.37 14.50 -0.59
N LYS A 329 -4.60 15.02 -0.45
CA LYS A 329 -4.86 16.27 0.27
C LYS A 329 -4.50 16.13 1.75
N THR A 330 -4.94 15.06 2.39
CA THR A 330 -4.66 14.75 3.80
C THR A 330 -3.15 14.59 4.02
N GLN A 331 -2.48 13.84 3.15
CA GLN A 331 -1.02 13.66 3.17
C GLN A 331 -0.28 15.00 3.13
N ARG A 332 -0.65 15.91 2.22
CA ARG A 332 -0.03 17.24 2.10
C ARG A 332 -0.28 18.14 3.32
N GLN A 333 -1.51 18.13 3.85
CA GLN A 333 -1.86 18.89 5.05
C GLN A 333 -1.07 18.39 6.26
N MET A 334 -0.98 17.07 6.43
CA MET A 334 -0.18 16.44 7.46
C MET A 334 1.31 16.79 7.31
N ALA A 335 1.86 16.72 6.11
CA ALA A 335 3.25 17.09 5.83
C ALA A 335 3.57 18.53 6.30
N SER A 336 2.68 19.47 5.96
CA SER A 336 2.79 20.88 6.36
C SER A 336 2.72 21.05 7.88
N LEU A 337 1.74 20.41 8.54
CA LEU A 337 1.59 20.47 9.99
C LEU A 337 2.76 19.82 10.73
N LEU A 338 3.25 18.68 10.24
CA LEU A 338 4.39 17.97 10.81
C LEU A 338 5.64 18.87 10.86
N GLN A 339 5.94 19.57 9.77
CA GLN A 339 7.06 20.51 9.72
C GLN A 339 6.86 21.67 10.70
N LYS A 340 5.65 22.22 10.80
CA LYS A 340 5.31 23.30 11.73
C LYS A 340 5.40 22.88 13.19
N ILE A 341 4.96 21.67 13.52
CA ILE A 341 5.05 21.09 14.87
C ILE A 341 6.52 20.91 15.22
N ARG A 342 7.32 20.30 14.34
CA ARG A 342 8.74 20.07 14.58
C ARG A 342 9.55 21.36 14.72
N SER A 343 9.17 22.43 14.02
CA SER A 343 9.77 23.76 14.20
C SER A 343 9.21 24.52 15.41
N GLY A 344 8.19 23.97 16.08
CA GLY A 344 7.49 24.58 17.20
C GLY A 344 6.69 25.84 16.85
N THR A 345 6.38 26.03 15.57
CA THR A 345 5.51 27.12 15.08
C THR A 345 4.03 26.83 15.25
N THR A 346 3.67 25.57 15.55
CA THR A 346 2.30 25.17 15.91
C THR A 346 2.32 24.03 16.92
N GLU A 347 1.17 23.75 17.52
CA GLU A 347 0.99 22.70 18.53
C GLU A 347 0.42 21.42 17.91
N GLU A 348 0.65 20.28 18.58
CA GLU A 348 0.17 18.96 18.14
C GLU A 348 -1.35 18.88 17.98
N SER A 349 -2.11 19.68 18.75
CA SER A 349 -3.57 19.73 18.67
C SER A 349 -4.09 20.07 17.28
N LYS A 350 -3.31 20.80 16.46
CA LYS A 350 -3.69 21.06 15.05
C LYS A 350 -3.62 19.83 14.16
N MET A 351 -2.69 18.92 14.46
CA MET A 351 -2.68 17.61 13.83
C MET A 351 -3.83 16.76 14.33
N GLU A 352 -4.12 16.78 15.63
CA GLU A 352 -5.26 16.07 16.20
C GLU A 352 -6.58 16.52 15.58
N GLU A 353 -6.80 17.84 15.41
CA GLU A 353 -7.97 18.37 14.70
C GLU A 353 -8.08 17.84 13.26
N LEU A 354 -6.95 17.70 12.54
CA LEU A 354 -6.94 17.15 11.18
C LEU A 354 -7.27 15.65 11.17
N ILE A 355 -6.70 14.90 12.10
CA ILE A 355 -6.92 13.46 12.27
C ILE A 355 -8.37 13.22 12.70
N ASP A 356 -8.89 13.96 13.66
CA ASP A 356 -10.28 13.88 14.12
C ASP A 356 -11.24 14.25 12.99
N LYS A 357 -10.91 15.26 12.19
CA LYS A 357 -11.69 15.60 10.99
C LYS A 357 -11.66 14.48 9.96
N PHE A 358 -10.49 13.91 9.70
CA PHE A 358 -10.35 12.77 8.80
C PHE A 358 -11.18 11.59 9.32
N ASP A 359 -11.08 11.28 10.61
CA ASP A 359 -11.88 10.27 11.28
C ASP A 359 -13.37 10.62 11.20
N LEU A 360 -13.82 11.86 11.35
CA LEU A 360 -15.24 12.23 11.26
C LEU A 360 -15.80 12.19 9.83
N GLU A 361 -15.00 12.61 8.85
CA GLU A 361 -15.34 12.56 7.42
C GLU A 361 -15.19 11.13 6.86
N ASN A 362 -14.44 10.28 7.55
CA ASN A 362 -14.19 8.87 7.22
C ASN A 362 -14.33 8.00 8.48
N PRO A 363 -15.51 7.96 9.16
CA PRO A 363 -15.73 7.39 10.50
C PRO A 363 -15.24 5.96 10.59
N GLY A 364 -13.99 5.80 11.03
CA GLY A 364 -13.34 4.58 11.49
C GLY A 364 -13.71 3.31 10.73
N ASN A 365 -14.02 3.41 9.42
CA ASN A 365 -14.49 2.28 8.64
C ASN A 365 -14.61 2.60 7.13
N PRO A 366 -13.72 2.08 6.26
CA PRO A 366 -14.11 1.70 4.90
C PRO A 366 -15.36 0.82 4.84
N ALA A 367 -15.65 0.16 5.95
CA ALA A 367 -16.79 -0.69 6.15
C ALA A 367 -18.10 0.06 6.50
N ASN A 368 -18.14 1.39 6.53
CA ASN A 368 -19.40 2.13 6.69
C ASN A 368 -19.91 2.77 5.38
N TYR A 369 -19.23 2.57 4.26
CA TYR A 369 -19.83 2.79 2.95
C TYR A 369 -19.77 1.54 2.10
N CYS A 370 -18.63 0.83 2.06
CA CYS A 370 -18.58 -0.47 1.40
C CYS A 370 -19.24 -1.52 2.27
N ASP A 371 -18.93 -1.68 3.57
CA ASP A 371 -19.70 -2.62 4.40
C ASP A 371 -21.05 -2.05 4.86
N TYR A 372 -21.35 -0.74 4.76
CA TYR A 372 -22.72 -0.23 4.90
C TYR A 372 -23.52 -0.48 3.65
N ALA A 373 -23.02 -0.16 2.45
CA ALA A 373 -23.68 -0.53 1.20
C ALA A 373 -23.79 -2.05 1.12
N PHE A 374 -22.71 -2.79 1.35
CA PHE A 374 -22.71 -4.24 1.40
C PHE A 374 -23.67 -4.74 2.47
N SER A 375 -23.67 -4.30 3.73
CA SER A 375 -24.64 -4.77 4.75
C SER A 375 -26.07 -4.22 4.64
N THR A 376 -26.31 -3.13 3.90
CA THR A 376 -27.66 -2.70 3.51
C THR A 376 -28.18 -3.47 2.31
N ILE A 377 -27.27 -4.13 1.58
CA ILE A 377 -27.56 -4.95 0.41
C ILE A 377 -27.66 -6.42 0.84
N ASP A 378 -26.63 -6.97 1.47
CA ASP A 378 -26.50 -8.24 2.22
C ASP A 378 -27.38 -8.22 3.48
N ILE A 379 -28.69 -8.34 3.25
CA ILE A 379 -29.74 -8.36 4.27
C ILE A 379 -29.59 -9.61 5.17
N ASP A 380 -29.11 -10.73 4.62
CA ASP A 380 -28.96 -11.99 5.35
C ASP A 380 -27.63 -12.14 6.12
N LYS A 381 -26.67 -11.23 5.91
CA LYS A 381 -25.35 -11.18 6.55
C LYS A 381 -24.46 -12.37 6.21
N SER A 382 -24.62 -12.93 5.02
CA SER A 382 -23.82 -14.06 4.53
C SER A 382 -22.38 -13.69 4.19
N GLY A 383 -22.06 -12.40 4.08
CA GLY A 383 -20.76 -11.94 3.57
C GLY A 383 -20.66 -12.00 2.05
N LYS A 384 -21.80 -12.13 1.36
CA LYS A 384 -21.99 -12.13 -0.10
C LYS A 384 -23.23 -11.27 -0.45
N ILE A 385 -23.41 -10.87 -1.70
CA ILE A 385 -24.62 -10.16 -2.17
C ILE A 385 -25.36 -11.10 -3.12
N SER A 386 -26.52 -11.61 -2.71
CA SER A 386 -27.39 -12.45 -3.53
C SER A 386 -28.13 -11.64 -4.61
N PHE A 387 -28.76 -12.33 -5.55
CA PHE A 387 -29.59 -11.72 -6.58
C PHE A 387 -30.63 -10.73 -6.06
N VAL A 388 -31.41 -11.17 -5.06
CA VAL A 388 -32.52 -10.40 -4.48
C VAL A 388 -31.99 -9.16 -3.76
N GLU A 389 -30.83 -9.30 -3.13
CA GLU A 389 -30.13 -8.23 -2.44
C GLU A 389 -29.57 -7.20 -3.41
N PHE A 390 -28.92 -7.61 -4.49
CA PHE A 390 -28.49 -6.71 -5.58
C PHE A 390 -29.68 -5.97 -6.20
N MET A 391 -30.79 -6.66 -6.44
CA MET A 391 -32.01 -6.08 -7.02
C MET A 391 -32.68 -5.09 -6.07
N ASN A 392 -32.71 -5.41 -4.77
CA ASN A 392 -33.15 -4.50 -3.72
C ASN A 392 -32.22 -3.30 -3.59
N ALA A 393 -30.91 -3.48 -3.70
CA ALA A 393 -29.92 -2.40 -3.73
C ALA A 393 -30.18 -1.42 -4.87
N VAL A 394 -30.40 -1.97 -6.07
CA VAL A 394 -30.66 -1.22 -7.30
C VAL A 394 -31.98 -0.46 -7.22
N ALA A 395 -33.00 -1.08 -6.63
CA ALA A 395 -34.26 -0.43 -6.37
C ALA A 395 -34.13 0.66 -5.29
N LEU A 396 -33.47 0.41 -4.16
CA LEU A 396 -33.44 1.31 -3.00
C LEU A 396 -32.51 2.51 -3.16
N THR A 397 -31.43 2.40 -3.93
CA THR A 397 -30.42 3.46 -4.11
C THR A 397 -30.79 4.52 -5.15
N GLN A 398 -31.88 4.31 -5.88
CA GLN A 398 -32.35 5.25 -6.91
C GLN A 398 -33.55 6.06 -6.40
N PRO A 399 -33.53 7.40 -6.57
CA PRO A 399 -34.70 8.24 -6.29
C PRO A 399 -35.80 7.94 -7.31
N GLY A 400 -36.99 7.59 -6.83
CA GLY A 400 -38.13 7.25 -7.67
C GLY A 400 -39.09 6.29 -6.97
N ASP A 401 -40.30 6.17 -7.51
CA ASP A 401 -41.29 5.19 -7.08
C ASP A 401 -40.90 3.75 -7.48
N LEU A 402 -41.60 2.75 -6.92
CA LEU A 402 -41.38 1.33 -7.20
C LEU A 402 -41.36 1.03 -8.71
N LYS A 403 -42.24 1.68 -9.46
CA LYS A 403 -42.34 1.61 -10.92
C LYS A 403 -41.05 2.01 -11.64
N THR A 404 -40.44 3.13 -11.22
CA THR A 404 -39.17 3.61 -11.78
C THR A 404 -38.03 2.62 -11.52
N ARG A 405 -38.02 2.02 -10.33
CA ARG A 405 -37.02 1.05 -9.87
C ARG A 405 -37.11 -0.28 -10.62
N LEU A 406 -38.32 -0.82 -10.76
CA LEU A 406 -38.58 -2.03 -11.56
C LEU A 406 -38.31 -1.81 -13.06
N GLY A 407 -38.49 -0.58 -13.55
CA GLY A 407 -38.10 -0.21 -14.91
C GLY A 407 -36.60 -0.24 -15.19
N LEU A 408 -35.76 -0.09 -14.17
CA LEU A 408 -34.30 -0.24 -14.27
C LEU A 408 -33.90 -1.71 -14.25
N VAL A 409 -34.52 -2.52 -13.38
CA VAL A 409 -34.37 -3.98 -13.39
C VAL A 409 -34.68 -4.54 -14.77
N PHE A 410 -35.78 -4.09 -15.38
CA PHE A 410 -36.14 -4.47 -16.74
C PHE A 410 -35.01 -4.16 -17.75
N SER A 411 -34.38 -2.99 -17.62
CA SER A 411 -33.30 -2.58 -18.53
C SER A 411 -32.01 -3.39 -18.37
N VAL A 412 -31.77 -3.96 -17.19
CA VAL A 412 -30.63 -4.86 -16.94
C VAL A 412 -30.90 -6.22 -17.58
N CYS A 413 -32.10 -6.76 -17.40
CA CYS A 413 -32.52 -8.01 -18.04
C CYS A 413 -32.63 -7.88 -19.57
N ASP A 414 -33.01 -6.71 -20.07
CA ASP A 414 -33.04 -6.36 -21.49
C ASP A 414 -31.69 -5.79 -21.97
N TYR A 415 -30.59 -6.49 -21.70
CA TYR A 415 -29.21 -6.06 -21.99
C TYR A 415 -28.93 -5.75 -23.48
N ASN A 416 -29.77 -6.22 -24.41
CA ASN A 416 -29.67 -5.94 -25.84
C ASN A 416 -30.66 -4.86 -26.31
N ASN A 417 -31.38 -4.22 -25.38
CA ASN A 417 -32.33 -3.14 -25.62
C ASN A 417 -33.44 -3.50 -26.63
N ALA A 418 -33.92 -4.76 -26.60
CA ALA A 418 -34.99 -5.23 -27.48
C ALA A 418 -36.39 -4.83 -26.98
N GLN A 419 -36.47 -4.06 -25.90
CA GLN A 419 -37.69 -3.59 -25.22
C GLN A 419 -38.60 -4.71 -24.72
N THR A 420 -38.06 -5.92 -24.64
CA THR A 420 -38.77 -7.16 -24.30
C THR A 420 -37.84 -8.12 -23.59
N ILE A 421 -38.34 -8.85 -22.60
CA ILE A 421 -37.60 -9.90 -21.89
C ILE A 421 -38.22 -11.25 -22.24
N ASP A 422 -37.42 -12.20 -22.70
CA ASP A 422 -37.84 -13.59 -22.95
C ASP A 422 -37.22 -14.54 -21.91
N ASP A 423 -37.72 -15.78 -21.88
CA ASP A 423 -37.23 -16.84 -20.97
C ASP A 423 -35.69 -16.99 -21.08
N GLY A 424 -35.11 -16.85 -22.27
CA GLY A 424 -33.68 -16.99 -22.50
C GLY A 424 -32.85 -15.86 -21.89
N LYS A 425 -33.37 -14.62 -21.91
CA LYS A 425 -32.75 -13.47 -21.24
C LYS A 425 -32.80 -13.61 -19.73
N ILE A 426 -33.89 -14.12 -19.17
CA ILE A 426 -34.00 -14.39 -17.73
C ILE A 426 -33.08 -15.54 -17.33
N VAL A 427 -33.02 -16.62 -18.11
CA VAL A 427 -32.06 -17.72 -17.87
C VAL A 427 -30.64 -17.20 -17.88
N LYS A 428 -30.26 -16.40 -18.89
CA LYS A 428 -28.91 -15.86 -18.98
C LYS A 428 -28.60 -14.90 -17.84
N PHE A 429 -29.59 -14.13 -17.40
CA PHE A 429 -29.48 -13.28 -16.23
C PHE A 429 -29.27 -14.12 -14.96
N LEU A 430 -30.07 -15.17 -14.75
CA LEU A 430 -29.93 -16.12 -13.63
C LEU A 430 -28.60 -16.90 -13.69
N GLU A 431 -28.10 -17.20 -14.88
CA GLU A 431 -26.78 -17.82 -15.10
C GLU A 431 -25.66 -16.85 -14.69
N VAL A 432 -25.72 -15.61 -15.16
CA VAL A 432 -24.82 -14.51 -14.75
C VAL A 432 -24.81 -14.34 -13.23
N ILE A 433 -25.97 -14.44 -12.60
CA ILE A 433 -26.15 -14.34 -11.15
C ILE A 433 -25.55 -15.54 -10.40
N ALA A 434 -25.80 -16.78 -10.82
CA ALA A 434 -25.24 -17.92 -10.09
C ALA A 434 -23.74 -18.10 -10.36
N GLU A 435 -23.22 -17.63 -11.50
CA GLU A 435 -21.78 -17.50 -11.73
C GLU A 435 -21.14 -16.42 -10.84
N LEU A 436 -21.86 -15.33 -10.56
CA LEU A 436 -21.49 -14.32 -9.55
C LEU A 436 -21.44 -14.91 -8.13
N GLU A 437 -22.36 -15.81 -7.78
CA GLU A 437 -22.50 -16.41 -6.44
C GLU A 437 -21.49 -17.54 -6.14
N HIS A 438 -21.14 -18.32 -7.17
CA HIS A 438 -20.49 -19.63 -7.02
C HIS A 438 -19.32 -19.92 -7.99
N GLY A 439 -18.99 -19.00 -8.90
CA GLY A 439 -17.89 -19.15 -9.87
C GLY A 439 -18.32 -19.71 -11.24
N GLU A 440 -17.41 -19.68 -12.20
CA GLU A 440 -17.68 -20.06 -13.59
C GLU A 440 -18.14 -21.53 -13.70
N GLY A 441 -19.32 -21.76 -14.31
CA GLY A 441 -19.90 -23.10 -14.48
C GLY A 441 -20.72 -23.63 -13.28
N ALA A 442 -20.99 -22.82 -12.27
CA ALA A 442 -21.73 -23.25 -11.09
C ALA A 442 -23.25 -23.36 -11.27
N VAL A 443 -23.82 -22.79 -12.34
CA VAL A 443 -25.27 -22.73 -12.53
C VAL A 443 -25.83 -24.08 -12.98
N ASN A 444 -26.85 -24.59 -12.28
CA ASN A 444 -27.70 -25.63 -12.84
C ASN A 444 -28.64 -24.99 -13.88
N THR A 445 -28.24 -24.98 -15.15
CA THR A 445 -29.01 -24.40 -16.27
C THR A 445 -30.45 -24.91 -16.35
N ASN A 446 -30.74 -26.12 -15.88
CA ASN A 446 -32.11 -26.65 -15.85
C ASN A 446 -32.95 -26.02 -14.72
N ALA A 447 -32.35 -25.72 -13.56
CA ALA A 447 -32.98 -24.97 -12.49
C ALA A 447 -33.24 -23.52 -12.93
N ALA A 448 -32.25 -22.86 -13.53
CA ALA A 448 -32.40 -21.50 -14.09
C ALA A 448 -33.52 -21.43 -15.14
N LYS A 449 -33.63 -22.42 -16.03
CA LYS A 449 -34.74 -22.56 -16.99
C LYS A 449 -36.10 -22.75 -16.33
N SER A 450 -36.16 -23.48 -15.21
CA SER A 450 -37.39 -23.68 -14.45
C SER A 450 -37.85 -22.39 -13.78
N VAL A 451 -36.93 -21.66 -13.15
CA VAL A 451 -37.20 -20.37 -12.50
C VAL A 451 -37.59 -19.31 -13.53
N ALA A 452 -36.87 -19.22 -14.65
CA ALA A 452 -37.22 -18.30 -15.73
C ALA A 452 -38.64 -18.57 -16.29
N ARG A 453 -39.01 -19.85 -16.46
CA ARG A 453 -40.36 -20.23 -16.90
C ARG A 453 -41.42 -19.83 -15.89
N ALA A 454 -41.17 -20.04 -14.59
CA ALA A 454 -42.10 -19.64 -13.53
C ALA A 454 -42.31 -18.12 -13.49
N ILE A 455 -41.24 -17.33 -13.61
CA ILE A 455 -41.31 -15.86 -13.69
C ILE A 455 -42.13 -15.42 -14.92
N MET A 456 -41.91 -16.06 -16.06
CA MET A 456 -42.62 -15.72 -17.31
C MET A 456 -44.09 -16.14 -17.31
N GLU A 457 -44.44 -17.20 -16.58
CA GLU A 457 -45.82 -17.60 -16.35
C GLU A 457 -46.53 -16.65 -15.37
N LEU A 458 -45.85 -16.24 -14.30
CA LEU A 458 -46.36 -15.25 -13.33
C LEU A 458 -46.59 -13.88 -13.98
N CYS A 459 -45.71 -13.46 -14.89
CA CYS A 459 -45.87 -12.20 -15.62
C CYS A 459 -46.86 -12.25 -16.78
N GLY A 460 -47.50 -13.41 -17.01
CA GLY A 460 -48.51 -13.60 -18.03
C GLY A 460 -47.90 -13.46 -19.42
N LYS A 461 -47.38 -14.57 -19.97
CA LYS A 461 -46.86 -14.63 -21.34
C LYS A 461 -47.75 -13.86 -22.31
N SER A 462 -47.20 -12.84 -22.97
CA SER A 462 -47.81 -12.36 -24.20
C SER A 462 -47.76 -13.49 -25.24
N LYS A 463 -48.64 -13.47 -26.24
CA LYS A 463 -48.71 -14.49 -27.30
C LYS A 463 -47.38 -14.73 -28.04
N ASP A 464 -46.41 -13.84 -27.86
CA ASP A 464 -45.13 -13.81 -28.56
C ASP A 464 -43.95 -14.35 -27.70
N GLY A 465 -44.21 -14.83 -26.47
CA GLY A 465 -43.19 -15.47 -25.62
C GLY A 465 -42.21 -14.51 -24.95
N ALA A 466 -42.48 -13.21 -24.97
CA ALA A 466 -41.69 -12.18 -24.32
C ALA A 466 -42.59 -11.19 -23.54
N VAL A 467 -42.03 -10.58 -22.50
CA VAL A 467 -42.69 -9.63 -21.59
C VAL A 467 -42.14 -8.24 -21.84
N LYS A 468 -43.03 -7.26 -22.03
CA LYS A 468 -42.66 -5.84 -22.22
C LYS A 468 -42.43 -5.15 -20.88
N LYS A 469 -41.80 -3.97 -20.92
CA LYS A 469 -41.43 -3.21 -19.71
C LYS A 469 -42.59 -2.99 -18.76
N GLU A 470 -43.72 -2.52 -19.28
CA GLU A 470 -44.90 -2.23 -18.48
C GLU A 470 -45.52 -3.52 -17.91
N GLU A 471 -45.52 -4.61 -18.68
CA GLU A 471 -46.04 -5.92 -18.25
C GLU A 471 -45.16 -6.53 -17.15
N PHE A 472 -43.84 -6.37 -17.27
CA PHE A 472 -42.87 -6.81 -16.27
C PHE A 472 -43.02 -6.01 -14.96
N ILE A 473 -43.12 -4.68 -15.06
CA ILE A 473 -43.28 -3.83 -13.88
C ILE A 473 -44.61 -4.16 -13.17
N ASP A 474 -45.71 -4.23 -13.91
CA ASP A 474 -47.03 -4.58 -13.38
C ASP A 474 -47.04 -5.98 -12.73
N CYS A 475 -46.34 -6.95 -13.32
CA CYS A 475 -46.17 -8.30 -12.77
C CYS A 475 -45.45 -8.27 -11.43
N CYS A 476 -44.31 -7.58 -11.37
CA CYS A 476 -43.49 -7.48 -10.17
C CYS A 476 -44.19 -6.69 -9.06
N GLU A 477 -45.00 -5.69 -9.40
CA GLU A 477 -45.81 -4.95 -8.42
C GLU A 477 -46.94 -5.81 -7.81
N ARG A 478 -47.56 -6.70 -8.61
CA ARG A 478 -48.67 -7.56 -8.14
C ARG A 478 -48.22 -8.79 -7.35
N ASN A 479 -47.06 -9.33 -7.71
CA ASN A 479 -46.53 -10.58 -7.14
C ASN A 479 -45.27 -10.32 -6.31
N TYR A 480 -45.11 -9.12 -5.75
CA TYR A 480 -43.89 -8.70 -5.04
C TYR A 480 -43.50 -9.68 -3.92
N ASP A 481 -44.48 -10.13 -3.13
CA ASP A 481 -44.24 -11.08 -2.03
C ASP A 481 -43.93 -12.50 -2.52
N ASP A 482 -44.55 -12.94 -3.62
CA ASP A 482 -44.31 -14.26 -4.22
C ASP A 482 -42.95 -14.31 -4.95
N LEU A 483 -42.49 -13.18 -5.50
CA LEU A 483 -41.15 -12.97 -6.07
C LEU A 483 -40.08 -12.76 -4.99
N ALA A 484 -40.49 -12.46 -3.75
CA ALA A 484 -39.62 -12.34 -2.57
C ALA A 484 -39.40 -13.68 -1.84
N VAL A 485 -40.11 -14.76 -2.23
CA VAL A 485 -39.81 -16.12 -1.76
C VAL A 485 -38.59 -16.64 -2.55
N PRO A 486 -37.55 -17.19 -1.90
CA PRO A 486 -36.37 -17.68 -2.59
C PRO A 486 -36.76 -18.83 -3.53
N PHE A 487 -36.81 -18.54 -4.83
CA PHE A 487 -37.08 -19.52 -5.87
C PHE A 487 -35.85 -20.42 -6.05
N LEU A 488 -35.78 -21.47 -5.22
CA LEU A 488 -34.91 -22.65 -5.30
C LEU A 488 -33.39 -22.36 -5.35
N PRO A 489 -32.55 -23.23 -4.77
CA PRO A 489 -31.11 -23.10 -4.95
C PRO A 489 -30.78 -23.30 -6.43
N LEU A 490 -30.15 -22.30 -7.05
CA LEU A 490 -29.67 -22.35 -8.45
C LEU A 490 -28.44 -23.29 -8.61
N THR A 491 -28.02 -23.91 -7.51
CA THR A 491 -26.95 -24.89 -7.35
C THR A 491 -27.51 -26.12 -6.64
N GLU A 492 -26.89 -27.30 -6.82
CA GLU A 492 -27.32 -28.54 -6.13
C GLU A 492 -27.19 -28.47 -4.61
#